data_AF-A0A2G2N987-F1
#
_entry.id   AF-A0A2G2N987-F1
#
_cell.length_a   1.000
_cell.length_b   1.000
_cell.length_c   1.000
_cell.angle_alpha   90.00
_cell.angle_beta   90.00
_cell.angle_gamma   90.00
#
_symmetry.space_group_name_H-M   'P 1'
#
loop_
_entity.id
_entity.type
_entity.pdbx_description
1 polymer ?
#
loop_
_entity_poly.entity_id
_entity_poly.type
_entity_poly.pdbx_seq_one_letter_code
_entity_poly.pdbx_strand_id
1 'polypeptide(L)'
;MKAKFCLLLTASVLLTGCGSSNVDAVKESAFLVDESFTVVQAMDSRPICADSSWEELEDDRGRVIVEYRCEFEGAEDYFAGSDSVTEDYISHTLAPAIEQEQRFIDELQSELDTAPQIIEEAINEFRAENELDSFMFVRYKVRPRENCGVSASSYSDGYSDEKADALRVCLEERVAKYEAEIEDRKAKIQELEQRIESKSRVADIQSATEVFKWTVTEEKIYYYGGGVALSFGDQSPLYFPYMEDGGRYGYAMKQALTDTLSDEFESYATLAETRKSVPSIRQVLAEL
;
A
#
# COMPACT_ATOMS: atom_id res chain seq x y z
N MET A 1 -45.15 -35.38 -69.88
CA MET A 1 -44.32 -34.21 -69.46
C MET A 1 -43.49 -34.67 -68.26
N LYS A 2 -42.25 -35.13 -68.49
CA LYS A 2 -41.00 -34.45 -68.08
C LYS A 2 -41.07 -33.78 -66.70
N ALA A 3 -40.45 -34.40 -65.69
CA ALA A 3 -39.32 -33.80 -64.97
C ALA A 3 -38.67 -34.84 -64.05
N LYS A 4 -37.39 -35.12 -64.30
CA LYS A 4 -36.47 -35.80 -63.39
C LYS A 4 -36.14 -34.83 -62.27
N PHE A 5 -36.22 -35.25 -61.00
CA PHE A 5 -35.59 -34.53 -59.91
C PHE A 5 -34.66 -35.50 -59.18
N CYS A 6 -33.39 -35.47 -59.58
CA CYS A 6 -32.30 -36.06 -58.82
C CYS A 6 -32.16 -35.27 -57.52
N LEU A 7 -32.53 -35.88 -56.40
CA LEU A 7 -32.22 -35.35 -55.08
C LEU A 7 -30.71 -35.55 -54.85
N LEU A 8 -29.93 -34.51 -55.16
CA LEU A 8 -28.53 -34.39 -54.76
C LEU A 8 -28.49 -34.21 -53.24
N LEU A 9 -28.20 -35.30 -52.53
CA LEU A 9 -27.86 -35.29 -51.11
C LEU A 9 -26.51 -34.55 -50.98
N THR A 10 -26.57 -33.24 -50.80
CA THR A 10 -25.40 -32.40 -50.54
C THR A 10 -25.00 -32.67 -49.10
N ALA A 11 -24.04 -33.57 -48.92
CA ALA A 11 -23.34 -33.74 -47.66
C ALA A 11 -22.56 -32.45 -47.39
N SER A 12 -23.16 -31.54 -46.63
CA SER A 12 -22.44 -30.47 -45.97
C SER A 12 -21.53 -31.11 -44.94
N VAL A 13 -20.31 -31.43 -45.37
CA VAL A 13 -19.18 -31.68 -44.48
C VAL A 13 -19.05 -30.42 -43.64
N LEU A 14 -19.52 -30.49 -42.39
CA LEU A 14 -19.10 -29.57 -41.34
C LEU A 14 -17.59 -29.71 -41.26
N LEU A 15 -16.87 -28.76 -41.86
CA LEU A 15 -15.50 -28.47 -41.51
C LEU A 15 -15.54 -27.96 -40.06
N THR A 16 -15.61 -28.88 -39.10
CA THR A 16 -15.05 -28.62 -37.78
C THR A 16 -13.56 -28.45 -38.05
N GLY A 17 -13.11 -27.20 -38.21
CA GLY A 17 -11.70 -26.92 -38.15
C GLY A 17 -11.16 -27.60 -36.91
N CYS A 18 -10.06 -28.36 -37.05
CA CYS A 18 -9.18 -28.65 -35.94
C CYS A 18 -8.70 -27.29 -35.40
N GLY A 19 -9.53 -26.65 -34.57
CA GLY A 19 -9.27 -25.34 -34.03
C GLY A 19 -8.24 -25.51 -32.93
N SER A 20 -7.00 -25.11 -33.20
CA SER A 20 -6.03 -24.80 -32.17
C SER A 20 -6.72 -23.95 -31.10
N SER A 21 -6.58 -24.34 -29.83
CA SER A 21 -7.16 -23.57 -28.72
C SER A 21 -6.61 -22.14 -28.71
N ASN A 22 -7.27 -21.17 -28.06
CA ASN A 22 -6.71 -19.82 -27.94
C ASN A 22 -5.35 -19.86 -27.24
N VAL A 23 -5.15 -20.80 -26.32
CA VAL A 23 -3.86 -21.11 -25.70
C VAL A 23 -2.81 -21.50 -26.75
N ASP A 24 -3.11 -22.43 -27.66
CA ASP A 24 -2.18 -22.83 -28.72
C ASP A 24 -1.85 -21.65 -29.65
N ALA A 25 -2.86 -20.84 -30.01
CA ALA A 25 -2.66 -19.66 -30.83
C ALA A 25 -1.72 -18.64 -30.16
N VAL A 26 -1.84 -18.41 -28.85
CA VAL A 26 -0.92 -17.57 -28.09
C VAL A 26 0.46 -18.19 -28.01
N LYS A 27 0.57 -19.49 -27.70
CA LYS A 27 1.84 -20.22 -27.63
C LYS A 27 2.65 -20.11 -28.91
N GLU A 28 2.00 -20.25 -30.07
CA GLU A 28 2.64 -20.17 -31.39
C GLU A 28 2.88 -18.74 -31.90
N SER A 29 2.30 -17.73 -31.25
CA SER A 29 2.49 -16.33 -31.65
C SER A 29 3.92 -15.83 -31.41
N ALA A 30 4.34 -14.80 -32.14
CA ALA A 30 5.65 -14.17 -31.97
C ALA A 30 5.77 -13.52 -30.59
N PHE A 31 6.91 -13.69 -29.92
CA PHE A 31 7.16 -13.11 -28.61
C PHE A 31 7.44 -11.60 -28.72
N LEU A 32 6.75 -10.80 -27.92
CA LEU A 32 6.73 -9.33 -28.03
C LEU A 32 8.09 -8.64 -27.81
N VAL A 33 9.01 -9.28 -27.08
CA VAL A 33 10.35 -8.73 -26.80
C VAL A 33 11.37 -9.15 -27.86
N ASP A 34 11.21 -10.35 -28.42
CA ASP A 34 12.09 -10.91 -29.43
C ASP A 34 11.27 -11.80 -30.38
N GLU A 35 10.89 -11.23 -31.53
CA GLU A 35 10.04 -11.88 -32.53
C GLU A 35 10.71 -13.09 -33.20
N SER A 36 12.00 -13.34 -32.97
CA SER A 36 12.67 -14.56 -33.44
C SER A 36 12.25 -15.82 -32.68
N PHE A 37 11.58 -15.66 -31.54
CA PHE A 37 10.99 -16.73 -30.74
C PHE A 37 9.47 -16.67 -30.76
N THR A 38 8.84 -17.84 -30.61
CA THR A 38 7.43 -17.93 -30.22
C THR A 38 7.27 -17.68 -28.72
N VAL A 39 6.07 -17.29 -28.28
CA VAL A 39 5.77 -17.10 -26.85
C VAL A 39 6.12 -18.35 -26.05
N VAL A 40 5.73 -19.54 -26.52
CA VAL A 40 6.02 -20.80 -25.80
C VAL A 40 7.51 -21.07 -25.67
N GLN A 41 8.30 -20.76 -26.70
CA GLN A 41 9.76 -20.89 -26.64
C GLN A 41 10.39 -19.93 -25.65
N ALA A 42 9.83 -18.73 -25.51
CA ALA A 42 10.31 -17.73 -24.56
C ALA A 42 9.91 -18.04 -23.10
N MET A 43 8.76 -18.71 -22.89
CA MET A 43 8.15 -18.89 -21.57
C MET A 43 8.41 -20.28 -20.96
N ASP A 44 8.10 -21.37 -21.66
CA ASP A 44 8.08 -22.74 -21.09
C ASP A 44 9.48 -23.30 -20.79
N SER A 45 10.55 -22.65 -21.25
CA SER A 45 11.94 -23.11 -21.09
C SER A 45 12.72 -22.34 -20.01
N ARG A 46 12.02 -21.58 -19.15
CA ARG A 46 12.67 -20.67 -18.22
C ARG A 46 13.09 -21.41 -16.94
N PRO A 47 14.39 -21.40 -16.60
CA PRO A 47 14.90 -22.10 -15.41
C PRO A 47 14.53 -21.41 -14.08
N ILE A 48 13.84 -20.27 -14.13
CA ILE A 48 13.30 -19.61 -12.94
C ILE A 48 11.94 -20.20 -12.53
N CYS A 49 11.27 -20.93 -13.42
CA CYS A 49 9.95 -21.50 -13.16
C CYS A 49 10.10 -22.92 -12.61
N ALA A 50 9.64 -23.15 -11.38
CA ALA A 50 9.48 -24.49 -10.82
C ALA A 50 8.35 -25.24 -11.54
N ASP A 51 7.24 -24.54 -11.79
CA ASP A 51 6.12 -25.02 -12.57
C ASP A 51 5.60 -23.91 -13.49
N SER A 52 4.96 -24.30 -14.58
CA SER A 52 4.30 -23.37 -15.48
C SER A 52 2.95 -23.89 -15.95
N SER A 53 1.96 -23.01 -15.99
CA SER A 53 0.60 -23.34 -16.40
C SER A 53 0.04 -22.31 -17.38
N TRP A 54 -0.92 -22.77 -18.17
CA TRP A 54 -1.60 -21.98 -19.19
C TRP A 54 -3.11 -22.19 -19.01
N GLU A 55 -3.85 -21.10 -18.90
CA GLU A 55 -5.29 -21.14 -18.71
C GLU A 55 -6.00 -20.15 -19.64
N GLU A 56 -7.21 -20.51 -20.05
CA GLU A 56 -8.12 -19.60 -20.76
C GLU A 56 -9.19 -19.12 -19.78
N LEU A 57 -9.33 -17.80 -19.67
CA LEU A 57 -10.20 -17.09 -18.76
C LEU A 57 -11.09 -16.13 -19.55
N GLU A 58 -12.24 -15.78 -18.99
CA GLU A 58 -13.10 -14.71 -19.53
C GLU A 58 -13.11 -13.56 -18.52
N ASP A 59 -12.91 -12.33 -18.99
CA ASP A 59 -12.99 -11.16 -18.13
C ASP A 59 -14.44 -10.65 -17.94
N ASP A 60 -14.59 -9.61 -17.14
CA ASP A 60 -15.89 -8.99 -16.82
C ASP A 60 -16.65 -8.42 -18.05
N ARG A 61 -15.97 -8.28 -19.18
CA ARG A 61 -16.51 -7.76 -20.44
C ARG A 61 -16.72 -8.87 -21.49
N GLY A 62 -16.52 -10.12 -21.13
CA GLY A 62 -16.67 -11.26 -22.02
C GLY A 62 -15.52 -11.43 -23.01
N ARG A 63 -14.34 -10.86 -22.73
CA ARG A 63 -13.15 -11.03 -23.56
C ARG A 63 -12.39 -12.28 -23.15
N VAL A 64 -11.93 -13.04 -24.14
CA VAL A 64 -11.06 -14.19 -23.91
C VAL A 64 -9.66 -13.72 -23.54
N ILE A 65 -9.19 -14.14 -22.37
CA ILE A 65 -7.86 -13.91 -21.83
C ILE A 65 -7.14 -15.24 -21.75
N VAL A 66 -5.98 -15.35 -22.38
CA VAL A 66 -5.05 -16.46 -22.14
C VAL A 66 -4.04 -15.99 -21.10
N GLU A 67 -3.90 -16.74 -20.02
CA GLU A 67 -3.01 -16.46 -18.91
C GLU A 67 -1.91 -17.53 -18.84
N TYR A 68 -0.66 -17.09 -18.80
CA TYR A 68 0.49 -17.90 -18.43
C TYR A 68 0.88 -17.60 -16.99
N ARG A 69 1.20 -18.65 -16.24
CA ARG A 69 1.75 -18.57 -14.90
C ARG A 69 3.07 -19.30 -14.82
N CYS A 70 4.04 -18.70 -14.13
CA CYS A 70 5.34 -19.27 -13.80
C CYS A 70 5.52 -19.16 -12.29
N GLU A 71 5.43 -20.29 -11.58
CA GLU A 71 5.74 -20.33 -10.15
C GLU A 71 7.26 -20.29 -9.99
N PHE A 72 7.77 -19.32 -9.23
CA PHE A 72 9.21 -19.15 -9.08
C PHE A 72 9.83 -20.26 -8.25
N GLU A 73 10.88 -20.90 -8.81
CA GLU A 73 11.71 -21.84 -8.08
C GLU A 73 12.48 -21.12 -6.96
N GLY A 74 12.43 -21.69 -5.75
CA GLY A 74 13.11 -21.13 -4.58
C GLY A 74 12.41 -19.94 -3.92
N ALA A 75 11.18 -19.60 -4.31
CA ALA A 75 10.42 -18.52 -3.68
C ALA A 75 10.18 -18.79 -2.17
N GLU A 76 9.80 -20.01 -1.80
CA GLU A 76 9.60 -20.40 -0.39
C GLU A 76 10.86 -20.17 0.45
N ASP A 77 12.02 -20.63 -0.04
CA ASP A 77 13.31 -20.43 0.63
C ASP A 77 13.72 -18.95 0.69
N TYR A 78 13.34 -18.15 -0.30
CA TYR A 78 13.64 -16.71 -0.33
C TYR A 78 12.83 -15.94 0.71
N PHE A 79 11.54 -16.28 0.87
CA PHE A 79 10.68 -15.65 1.86
C PHE A 79 10.77 -16.31 3.25
N ALA A 80 11.51 -17.42 3.37
CA ALA A 80 11.74 -18.08 4.66
C ALA A 80 12.40 -17.11 5.66
N GLY A 81 11.71 -16.89 6.79
CA GLY A 81 12.17 -15.96 7.83
C GLY A 81 11.76 -14.50 7.62
N SER A 82 10.98 -14.18 6.58
CA SER A 82 10.35 -12.87 6.45
C SER A 82 9.42 -12.55 7.62
N ASP A 83 8.82 -13.57 8.24
CA ASP A 83 8.08 -13.47 9.51
C ASP A 83 8.88 -12.80 10.62
N SER A 84 10.08 -13.30 10.90
CA SER A 84 10.88 -12.81 12.03
C SER A 84 11.43 -11.42 11.77
N VAL A 85 11.80 -11.10 10.53
CA VAL A 85 12.20 -9.75 10.12
C VAL A 85 11.02 -8.77 10.25
N THR A 86 9.83 -9.19 9.83
CA THR A 86 8.61 -8.39 9.93
C THR A 86 8.21 -8.15 11.37
N GLU A 87 8.21 -9.20 12.19
CA GLU A 87 7.91 -9.14 13.63
C GLU A 87 8.92 -8.23 14.36
N ASP A 88 10.22 -8.38 14.07
CA ASP A 88 11.27 -7.54 14.66
C ASP A 88 11.07 -6.05 14.30
N TYR A 89 10.81 -5.75 13.03
CA TYR A 89 10.57 -4.38 12.59
C TYR A 89 9.31 -3.77 13.21
N ILE A 90 8.20 -4.53 13.24
CA ILE A 90 6.94 -4.06 13.86
C ILE A 90 7.16 -3.80 15.34
N SER A 91 7.75 -4.75 16.07
CA SER A 91 7.92 -4.68 17.53
C SER A 91 8.93 -3.62 17.97
N HIS A 92 9.99 -3.38 17.21
CA HIS A 92 11.04 -2.43 17.59
C HIS A 92 10.93 -1.05 16.93
N THR A 93 10.16 -0.91 15.85
CA THR A 93 10.05 0.37 15.12
C THR A 93 8.63 0.93 15.12
N LEU A 94 7.64 0.18 14.61
CA LEU A 94 6.30 0.73 14.39
C LEU A 94 5.46 0.78 15.67
N ALA A 95 5.41 -0.31 16.45
CA ALA A 95 4.64 -0.36 17.68
C ALA A 95 5.13 0.68 18.71
N PRO A 96 6.45 0.87 18.95
CA PRO A 96 6.94 1.91 19.84
C PRO A 96 6.62 3.33 19.35
N ALA A 97 6.56 3.55 18.03
CA ALA A 97 6.15 4.84 17.46
C ALA A 97 4.67 5.12 17.76
N ILE A 98 3.79 4.13 17.61
CA ILE A 98 2.37 4.25 17.99
C ILE A 98 2.24 4.55 19.49
N GLU A 99 2.94 3.80 20.35
CA GLU A 99 2.92 4.03 21.80
C GLU A 99 3.43 5.43 22.19
N GLN A 100 4.41 5.97 21.46
CA GLN A 100 4.88 7.33 21.66
C GLN A 100 3.81 8.36 21.28
N GLU A 101 3.18 8.22 20.11
CA GLU A 101 2.12 9.12 19.68
C GLU A 101 0.90 9.07 20.63
N GLN A 102 0.53 7.87 21.08
CA GLN A 102 -0.56 7.69 22.04
C GLN A 102 -0.26 8.39 23.37
N ARG A 103 0.98 8.30 23.88
CA ARG A 103 1.39 9.03 25.08
C ARG A 103 1.26 10.54 24.92
N PHE A 104 1.62 11.10 23.75
CA PHE A 104 1.44 12.52 23.49
C PHE A 104 -0.05 12.91 23.45
N ILE A 105 -0.89 12.08 22.84
CA ILE A 105 -2.34 12.28 22.84
C ILE A 105 -2.88 12.29 24.27
N ASP A 106 -2.51 11.30 25.09
CA ASP A 106 -2.96 11.17 26.47
C ASP A 106 -2.52 12.38 27.33
N GLU A 107 -1.29 12.87 27.13
CA GLU A 107 -0.78 14.09 27.79
C GLU A 107 -1.61 15.33 27.39
N LEU A 108 -1.85 15.54 26.09
CA LEU A 108 -2.63 16.67 25.60
C LEU A 108 -4.10 16.59 26.03
N GLN A 109 -4.69 15.39 26.03
CA GLN A 109 -6.07 15.17 26.49
C GLN A 109 -6.23 15.49 27.98
N SER A 110 -5.26 15.07 28.81
CA SER A 110 -5.24 15.42 30.24
C SER A 110 -5.15 16.95 30.46
N GLU A 111 -4.35 17.65 29.64
CA GLU A 111 -4.31 19.13 29.66
C GLU A 111 -5.66 19.73 29.24
N LEU A 112 -6.31 19.20 28.20
CA LEU A 112 -7.61 19.66 27.71
C LEU A 112 -8.75 19.44 28.72
N ASP A 113 -8.77 18.29 29.39
CA ASP A 113 -9.80 17.97 30.40
C ASP A 113 -9.79 18.97 31.56
N THR A 114 -8.61 19.52 31.89
CA THR A 114 -8.44 20.51 32.96
C THR A 114 -8.53 21.96 32.47
N ALA A 115 -8.46 22.19 31.15
CA ALA A 115 -8.42 23.53 30.57
C ALA A 115 -9.64 24.40 30.91
N PRO A 116 -10.91 23.94 30.85
CA PRO A 116 -12.05 24.78 31.16
C PRO A 116 -12.00 25.37 32.57
N GLN A 117 -11.62 24.57 33.56
CA GLN A 117 -11.48 25.02 34.94
C GLN A 117 -10.35 26.04 35.09
N ILE A 118 -9.19 25.76 34.49
CA ILE A 118 -8.03 26.67 34.53
C ILE A 118 -8.36 28.01 33.86
N ILE A 119 -9.09 27.99 32.74
CA ILE A 119 -9.53 29.21 32.04
C ILE A 119 -10.47 30.01 32.95
N GLU A 120 -11.46 29.37 33.56
CA GLU A 120 -12.39 30.06 34.46
C GLU A 120 -11.69 30.67 35.67
N GLU A 121 -10.79 29.93 36.33
CA GLU A 121 -9.97 30.40 37.43
C GLU A 121 -9.13 31.63 37.02
N ALA A 122 -8.41 31.53 35.90
CA ALA A 122 -7.57 32.60 35.38
C ALA A 122 -8.36 33.89 35.06
N ILE A 123 -9.57 33.75 34.51
CA ILE A 123 -10.45 34.88 34.22
C ILE A 123 -10.96 35.52 35.51
N ASN A 124 -11.34 34.72 36.51
CA ASN A 124 -11.83 35.24 37.78
C ASN A 124 -10.72 35.96 38.57
N GLU A 125 -9.50 35.42 38.58
CA GLU A 125 -8.32 36.08 39.17
C GLU A 125 -8.03 37.42 38.46
N PHE A 126 -8.05 37.43 37.12
CA PHE A 126 -7.87 38.66 36.34
C PHE A 126 -8.85 39.76 36.73
N ARG A 127 -10.13 39.39 36.94
CA ARG A 127 -11.19 40.32 37.35
C ARG A 127 -11.02 40.86 38.76
N ALA A 128 -10.55 40.02 39.68
CA ALA A 128 -10.45 40.36 41.10
C ALA A 128 -9.24 41.26 41.41
N GLU A 129 -8.09 40.97 40.79
CA GLU A 129 -6.82 41.60 41.19
C GLU A 129 -6.54 42.91 40.44
N ASN A 130 -7.16 43.14 39.27
CA ASN A 130 -6.87 44.32 38.42
C ASN A 130 -5.36 44.50 38.10
N GLU A 131 -4.56 43.45 38.31
CA GLU A 131 -3.11 43.46 38.17
C GLU A 131 -2.68 42.39 37.16
N LEU A 132 -2.04 42.85 36.08
CA LEU A 132 -1.50 42.02 35.00
C LEU A 132 -0.25 41.23 35.41
N ASP A 133 0.39 41.57 36.54
CA ASP A 133 1.59 40.90 37.03
C ASP A 133 1.32 39.48 37.55
N SER A 134 0.09 39.18 37.99
CA SER A 134 -0.35 37.85 38.42
C SER A 134 -0.47 36.85 37.25
N PHE A 135 -0.58 37.34 36.01
CA PHE A 135 -0.74 36.49 34.82
C PHE A 135 0.50 35.66 34.46
N MET A 136 1.66 35.98 35.04
CA MET A 136 2.82 35.09 35.00
C MET A 136 2.62 33.77 35.77
N PHE A 137 1.51 33.55 36.50
CA PHE A 137 1.29 32.34 37.30
C PHE A 137 0.26 31.35 36.74
N VAL A 138 -0.66 31.78 35.87
CA VAL A 138 -1.43 30.86 34.98
C VAL A 138 -0.47 30.05 34.08
N ARG A 139 0.79 30.46 34.00
CA ARG A 139 1.92 29.83 33.28
C ARG A 139 2.20 28.36 33.60
N TYR A 140 1.68 27.76 34.66
CA TYR A 140 2.18 26.46 35.12
C TYR A 140 1.27 25.24 34.97
N LYS A 141 0.07 25.36 34.39
CA LYS A 141 -0.76 24.18 34.08
C LYS A 141 -1.06 23.96 32.60
N VAL A 142 -0.90 24.98 31.77
CA VAL A 142 -1.01 24.87 30.31
C VAL A 142 0.23 25.53 29.74
N ARG A 143 1.24 24.73 29.31
CA ARG A 143 2.59 25.23 29.01
C ARG A 143 2.56 26.34 27.94
N PRO A 144 3.14 27.54 28.18
CA PRO A 144 3.24 28.56 27.14
C PRO A 144 4.64 28.59 26.54
N ARG A 145 4.75 28.33 25.23
CA ARG A 145 5.85 28.87 24.41
C ARG A 145 5.50 30.25 23.82
N GLU A 146 4.23 30.65 23.85
CA GLU A 146 3.73 31.92 23.28
C GLU A 146 2.86 32.65 24.32
N ASN A 147 3.15 33.92 24.57
CA ASN A 147 2.42 34.74 25.54
C ASN A 147 1.07 35.16 24.93
N CYS A 148 -0.02 35.06 25.70
CA CYS A 148 -1.37 35.49 25.29
C CYS A 148 -1.55 37.01 25.05
N GLY A 149 -0.49 37.74 24.73
CA GLY A 149 -0.55 39.12 24.23
C GLY A 149 -1.09 40.18 25.20
N VAL A 150 -1.60 39.80 26.38
CA VAL A 150 -2.07 40.75 27.39
C VAL A 150 -0.85 41.38 28.06
N SER A 151 -0.30 42.39 27.39
CA SER A 151 0.85 43.14 27.85
C SER A 151 0.46 44.02 29.04
N ALA A 152 1.22 43.91 30.14
CA ALA A 152 1.15 44.82 31.28
C ALA A 152 1.47 46.29 30.91
N SER A 153 1.94 46.60 29.69
CA SER A 153 2.44 47.93 29.33
C SER A 153 1.38 49.05 29.27
N SER A 154 0.09 48.74 29.46
CA SER A 154 -0.96 49.75 29.67
C SER A 154 -1.31 49.87 31.17
N TYR A 155 -0.32 50.09 32.03
CA TYR A 155 -0.48 50.29 33.48
C TYR A 155 -1.44 51.45 33.84
N SER A 156 -1.84 52.28 32.87
CA SER A 156 -2.75 53.42 33.06
C SER A 156 -4.24 53.11 32.86
N ASP A 157 -4.62 52.00 32.23
CA ASP A 157 -6.00 51.81 31.72
C ASP A 157 -6.89 50.92 32.60
N GLY A 158 -6.34 50.29 33.65
CA GLY A 158 -7.10 49.43 34.55
C GLY A 158 -7.80 48.24 33.87
N TYR A 159 -8.63 47.57 34.66
CA TYR A 159 -9.47 46.45 34.30
C TYR A 159 -10.56 46.88 33.30
N SER A 160 -10.82 46.03 32.31
CA SER A 160 -12.04 46.09 31.51
C SER A 160 -12.52 44.68 31.19
N ASP A 161 -13.84 44.51 31.07
CA ASP A 161 -14.43 43.23 30.62
C ASP A 161 -13.86 42.81 29.25
N GLU A 162 -13.58 43.78 28.37
CA GLU A 162 -12.95 43.56 27.05
C GLU A 162 -11.58 42.86 27.15
N LYS A 163 -10.76 43.19 28.17
CA LYS A 163 -9.47 42.52 28.38
C LYS A 163 -9.64 41.09 28.91
N ALA A 164 -10.64 40.85 29.76
CA ALA A 164 -10.96 39.51 30.23
C ALA A 164 -11.47 38.63 29.07
N ASP A 165 -12.30 39.18 28.19
CA ASP A 165 -12.80 38.48 27.01
C ASP A 165 -11.67 38.18 26.01
N ALA A 166 -10.77 39.13 25.76
CA ALA A 166 -9.61 38.91 24.90
C ALA A 166 -8.69 37.79 25.43
N LEU A 167 -8.49 37.74 26.75
CA LEU A 167 -7.77 36.68 27.42
C LEU A 167 -8.47 35.32 27.27
N ARG A 168 -9.80 35.27 27.45
CA ARG A 168 -10.59 34.05 27.26
C ARG A 168 -10.43 33.52 25.84
N VAL A 169 -10.60 34.38 24.84
CA VAL A 169 -10.44 34.04 23.42
C VAL A 169 -9.04 33.46 23.16
N CYS A 170 -7.97 34.08 23.70
CA CYS A 170 -6.62 33.53 23.53
C CYS A 170 -6.46 32.12 24.13
N LEU A 171 -7.04 31.88 25.30
CA LEU A 171 -6.95 30.57 25.95
C LEU A 171 -7.77 29.52 25.21
N GLU A 172 -8.96 29.88 24.71
CA GLU A 172 -9.80 29.03 23.86
C GLU A 172 -9.13 28.70 22.52
N GLU A 173 -8.46 29.67 21.88
CA GLU A 173 -7.66 29.43 20.68
C GLU A 173 -6.52 28.42 20.93
N ARG A 174 -5.93 28.41 22.13
CA ARG A 174 -4.91 27.42 22.50
C ARG A 174 -5.52 26.02 22.71
N VAL A 175 -6.68 25.94 23.33
CA VAL A 175 -7.45 24.68 23.42
C VAL A 175 -7.69 24.12 22.02
N ALA A 176 -8.16 24.94 21.09
CA ALA A 176 -8.37 24.54 19.70
C ALA A 176 -7.09 24.06 19.01
N LYS A 177 -5.92 24.66 19.31
CA LYS A 177 -4.61 24.17 18.80
C LYS A 177 -4.28 22.77 19.33
N TYR A 178 -4.51 22.49 20.60
CA TYR A 178 -4.26 21.16 21.17
C TYR A 178 -5.24 20.11 20.64
N GLU A 179 -6.50 20.47 20.46
CA GLU A 179 -7.48 19.61 19.79
C GLU A 179 -7.04 19.26 18.36
N ALA A 180 -6.59 20.26 17.59
CA ALA A 180 -6.06 20.02 16.24
C ALA A 180 -4.79 19.14 16.24
N GLU A 181 -3.89 19.34 17.20
CA GLU A 181 -2.68 18.50 17.34
C GLU A 181 -3.02 17.05 17.69
N ILE A 182 -4.01 16.82 18.56
CA ILE A 182 -4.51 15.47 18.86
C ILE A 182 -5.05 14.79 17.61
N GLU A 183 -5.84 15.48 16.79
CA GLU A 183 -6.39 14.91 15.56
C GLU A 183 -5.30 14.59 14.52
N ASP A 184 -4.28 15.44 14.38
CA ASP A 184 -3.12 15.16 13.53
C ASP A 184 -2.36 13.91 13.99
N ARG A 185 -2.11 13.78 15.29
CA ARG A 185 -1.45 12.59 15.87
C ARG A 185 -2.28 11.33 15.73
N LYS A 186 -3.62 11.41 15.88
CA LYS A 186 -4.51 10.26 15.61
C LYS A 186 -4.44 9.82 14.16
N ALA A 187 -4.41 10.77 13.22
CA ALA A 187 -4.22 10.45 11.80
C ALA A 187 -2.86 9.77 11.57
N LYS A 188 -1.81 10.21 12.29
CA LYS A 188 -0.50 9.56 12.24
C LYS A 188 -0.51 8.13 12.78
N ILE A 189 -1.22 7.87 13.89
CA ILE A 189 -1.41 6.51 14.41
C ILE A 189 -2.11 5.64 13.36
N GLN A 190 -3.19 6.12 12.74
CA GLN A 190 -3.89 5.37 11.69
C GLN A 190 -2.98 5.03 10.50
N GLU A 191 -2.09 5.95 10.10
CA GLU A 191 -1.09 5.68 9.06
C GLU A 191 -0.10 4.59 9.50
N LEU A 192 0.37 4.63 10.75
CA LEU A 192 1.26 3.60 11.30
C LEU A 192 0.58 2.24 11.42
N GLU A 193 -0.69 2.19 11.83
CA GLU A 193 -1.49 0.97 11.90
C GLU A 193 -1.69 0.35 10.51
N GLN A 194 -1.99 1.16 9.49
CA GLN A 194 -2.05 0.69 8.10
C GLN A 194 -0.71 0.13 7.62
N ARG A 195 0.41 0.76 8.03
CA ARG A 195 1.74 0.24 7.73
C ARG A 195 1.99 -1.10 8.41
N ILE A 196 1.59 -1.27 9.68
CA ILE A 196 1.66 -2.56 10.38
C ILE A 196 0.83 -3.60 9.63
N GLU A 197 -0.44 -3.33 9.32
CA GLU A 197 -1.30 -4.26 8.58
C GLU A 197 -0.67 -4.68 7.24
N SER A 198 -0.16 -3.70 6.47
CA SER A 198 0.48 -3.98 5.19
C SER A 198 1.74 -4.84 5.34
N LYS A 199 2.53 -4.62 6.39
CA LYS A 199 3.76 -5.38 6.66
C LYS A 199 3.46 -6.77 7.18
N SER A 200 2.49 -6.91 8.08
CA SER A 200 2.06 -8.22 8.59
C SER A 200 1.59 -9.14 7.46
N ARG A 201 1.01 -8.60 6.39
CA ARG A 201 0.67 -9.41 5.21
C ARG A 201 1.91 -9.99 4.51
N VAL A 202 3.06 -9.31 4.56
CA VAL A 202 4.32 -9.76 3.92
C VAL A 202 4.99 -10.89 4.69
N ALA A 203 4.66 -11.07 5.98
CA ALA A 203 5.18 -12.14 6.83
C ALA A 203 4.83 -13.53 6.25
N ASP A 204 3.57 -13.70 5.81
CA ASP A 204 3.03 -15.00 5.39
C ASP A 204 3.27 -15.33 3.89
N ILE A 205 4.26 -14.73 3.21
CA ILE A 205 4.47 -15.04 1.78
C ILE A 205 4.96 -16.48 1.63
N GLN A 206 4.18 -17.29 0.92
CA GLN A 206 4.51 -18.70 0.64
C GLN A 206 5.10 -18.90 -0.76
N SER A 207 4.64 -18.11 -1.73
CA SER A 207 5.11 -18.24 -3.11
C SER A 207 4.99 -16.94 -3.89
N ALA A 208 5.70 -16.89 -5.00
CA ALA A 208 5.64 -15.83 -5.99
C ALA A 208 5.44 -16.44 -7.37
N THR A 209 4.48 -15.92 -8.12
CA THR A 209 4.10 -16.41 -9.45
C THR A 209 4.16 -15.26 -10.43
N GLU A 210 4.98 -15.37 -11.46
CA GLU A 210 4.90 -14.44 -12.58
C GLU A 210 3.72 -14.79 -13.49
N VAL A 211 2.96 -13.78 -13.89
CA VAL A 211 1.76 -13.91 -14.69
C VAL A 211 1.92 -13.06 -15.94
N PHE A 212 1.64 -13.64 -17.11
CA PHE A 212 1.50 -12.90 -18.36
C PHE A 212 0.13 -13.19 -18.97
N LYS A 213 -0.48 -12.17 -19.58
CA LYS A 213 -1.85 -12.24 -20.10
C LYS A 213 -1.89 -11.74 -21.53
N TRP A 214 -2.69 -12.40 -22.34
CA TRP A 214 -3.00 -11.99 -23.71
C TRP A 214 -4.50 -11.99 -23.93
N THR A 215 -5.00 -11.00 -24.66
CA THR A 215 -6.37 -11.02 -25.18
C THR A 215 -6.36 -11.60 -26.59
N VAL A 216 -7.26 -12.55 -26.85
CA VAL A 216 -7.39 -13.19 -28.15
C VAL A 216 -8.69 -12.72 -28.82
N THR A 217 -8.57 -12.29 -30.08
CA THR A 217 -9.68 -11.90 -30.94
C THR A 217 -9.61 -12.67 -32.26
N GLU A 218 -10.68 -12.65 -33.07
CA GLU A 218 -10.68 -13.32 -34.38
C GLU A 218 -9.57 -12.84 -35.32
N GLU A 219 -9.12 -11.59 -35.16
CA GLU A 219 -8.14 -10.97 -36.06
C GLU A 219 -6.72 -11.01 -35.51
N LYS A 220 -6.55 -10.86 -34.18
CA LYS A 220 -5.23 -10.63 -33.55
C LYS A 220 -5.16 -11.10 -32.10
N ILE A 221 -3.92 -11.34 -31.68
CA ILE A 221 -3.52 -11.58 -30.29
C ILE A 221 -2.84 -10.31 -29.77
N TYR A 222 -3.26 -9.84 -28.61
CA TYR A 222 -2.71 -8.64 -27.95
C TYR A 222 -2.14 -9.01 -26.60
N TYR A 223 -0.94 -8.54 -26.30
CA TYR A 223 -0.45 -8.57 -24.93
C TYR A 223 -1.33 -7.67 -24.06
N TYR A 224 -1.94 -8.26 -23.03
CA TYR A 224 -2.87 -7.59 -22.12
C TYR A 224 -2.16 -7.00 -20.90
N GLY A 225 -1.06 -7.63 -20.49
CA GLY A 225 -0.29 -7.21 -19.33
C GLY A 225 0.37 -8.40 -18.63
N GLY A 226 1.15 -8.11 -17.62
CA GLY A 226 1.84 -9.12 -16.83
C GLY A 226 2.29 -8.54 -15.50
N GLY A 227 2.77 -9.38 -14.60
CA GLY A 227 3.14 -8.99 -13.26
C GLY A 227 3.55 -10.16 -12.38
N VAL A 228 3.75 -9.92 -11.09
CA VAL A 228 4.01 -10.95 -10.08
C VAL A 228 2.81 -11.03 -9.14
N ALA A 229 2.29 -12.23 -8.89
CA ALA A 229 1.33 -12.51 -7.84
C ALA A 229 2.06 -13.13 -6.65
N LEU A 230 1.91 -12.56 -5.46
CA LEU A 230 2.37 -13.15 -4.20
C LEU A 230 1.22 -13.87 -3.52
N SER A 231 1.46 -15.11 -3.08
CA SER A 231 0.46 -15.93 -2.37
C SER A 231 0.77 -16.01 -0.89
N PHE A 232 -0.27 -15.90 -0.06
CA PHE A 232 -0.17 -15.85 1.39
C PHE A 232 -1.06 -16.92 2.03
N GLY A 233 -0.68 -18.20 1.90
CA GLY A 233 -1.50 -19.31 2.38
C GLY A 233 -2.93 -19.27 1.84
N ASP A 234 -3.91 -19.20 2.74
CA ASP A 234 -5.33 -19.20 2.40
C ASP A 234 -5.88 -17.81 1.97
N GLN A 235 -5.06 -16.76 1.95
CA GLN A 235 -5.49 -15.42 1.58
C GLN A 235 -5.46 -15.19 0.06
N SER A 236 -6.24 -14.21 -0.40
CA SER A 236 -6.24 -13.82 -1.81
C SER A 236 -4.84 -13.36 -2.25
N PRO A 237 -4.31 -13.85 -3.39
CA PRO A 237 -3.02 -13.41 -3.89
C PRO A 237 -2.98 -11.92 -4.17
N LEU A 238 -1.84 -11.29 -3.92
CA LEU A 238 -1.63 -9.87 -4.20
C LEU A 238 -0.87 -9.73 -5.52
N TYR A 239 -1.49 -9.08 -6.49
CA TYR A 239 -0.98 -8.95 -7.85
C TYR A 239 -0.28 -7.61 -8.09
N PHE A 240 0.96 -7.67 -8.58
CA PHE A 240 1.84 -6.55 -8.89
C PHE A 240 2.04 -6.47 -10.41
N PRO A 241 1.28 -5.64 -11.13
CA PRO A 241 1.46 -5.51 -12.57
C PRO A 241 2.83 -4.90 -12.91
N TYR A 242 3.48 -5.40 -13.96
CA TYR A 242 4.77 -4.92 -14.43
C TYR A 242 4.72 -3.46 -14.88
N MET A 243 3.62 -3.00 -15.51
CA MET A 243 3.24 -1.58 -15.68
C MET A 243 1.80 -1.45 -16.22
N GLU A 244 0.95 -0.69 -15.54
CA GLU A 244 0.29 0.54 -16.05
C GLU A 244 -0.53 1.19 -14.92
N ASP A 245 -0.18 2.44 -14.59
CA ASP A 245 -0.92 3.47 -13.84
C ASP A 245 -0.44 3.93 -12.44
N GLY A 246 0.59 3.35 -11.82
CA GLY A 246 1.20 3.95 -10.62
C GLY A 246 0.18 4.34 -9.53
N GLY A 247 -0.94 3.61 -9.43
CA GLY A 247 -1.97 3.86 -8.43
C GLY A 247 -1.38 3.81 -7.01
N ARG A 248 -1.98 4.58 -6.08
CA ARG A 248 -1.57 4.69 -4.66
C ARG A 248 -1.27 3.35 -3.97
N TYR A 249 -1.87 2.24 -4.43
CA TYR A 249 -1.63 0.89 -3.91
C TYR A 249 -0.31 0.26 -4.36
N GLY A 250 0.15 0.53 -5.59
CA GLY A 250 1.45 0.05 -6.08
C GLY A 250 2.62 0.73 -5.37
N TYR A 251 2.47 2.01 -5.02
CA TYR A 251 3.47 2.75 -4.24
C TYR A 251 3.54 2.27 -2.79
N ALA A 252 2.40 2.15 -2.11
CA ALA A 252 2.36 1.72 -0.71
C ALA A 252 2.89 0.30 -0.51
N MET A 253 2.66 -0.62 -1.46
CA MET A 253 3.12 -2.00 -1.37
C MET A 253 4.54 -2.22 -1.91
N LYS A 254 4.97 -1.48 -2.95
CA LYS A 254 6.40 -1.39 -3.30
C LYS A 254 7.19 -0.87 -2.10
N GLN A 255 6.68 0.15 -1.43
CA GLN A 255 7.29 0.66 -0.21
C GLN A 255 7.19 -0.34 0.94
N ALA A 256 6.10 -1.11 1.08
CA ALA A 256 6.04 -2.18 2.08
C ALA A 256 7.08 -3.29 1.81
N LEU A 257 7.26 -3.71 0.56
CA LEU A 257 8.29 -4.70 0.17
C LEU A 257 9.70 -4.12 0.31
N THR A 258 9.96 -2.90 -0.16
CA THR A 258 11.26 -2.22 0.02
C THR A 258 11.58 -1.95 1.49
N ASP A 259 10.60 -1.53 2.29
CA ASP A 259 10.79 -1.25 3.73
C ASP A 259 10.86 -2.55 4.56
N THR A 260 10.40 -3.71 4.07
CA THR A 260 10.38 -5.00 4.80
C THR A 260 11.50 -5.94 4.35
N LEU A 261 11.79 -5.98 3.04
CA LEU A 261 12.78 -6.85 2.40
C LEU A 261 14.06 -6.11 2.04
N SER A 262 14.22 -4.87 2.54
CA SER A 262 15.34 -3.95 2.31
C SER A 262 15.52 -3.53 0.83
N ASP A 263 16.55 -2.70 0.57
CA ASP A 263 17.07 -2.37 -0.77
C ASP A 263 17.40 -3.63 -1.61
N GLU A 264 17.42 -4.82 -1.00
CA GLU A 264 17.66 -6.12 -1.63
C GLU A 264 16.49 -6.63 -2.48
N PHE A 265 15.25 -6.17 -2.28
CA PHE A 265 14.13 -6.55 -3.16
C PHE A 265 14.27 -5.94 -4.57
N GLU A 266 14.93 -4.80 -4.73
CA GLU A 266 15.30 -4.29 -6.06
C GLU A 266 16.21 -5.29 -6.78
N SER A 267 17.06 -6.03 -6.06
CA SER A 267 17.87 -7.10 -6.67
C SER A 267 16.99 -8.25 -7.17
N TYR A 268 15.91 -8.61 -6.46
CA TYR A 268 14.96 -9.64 -6.85
C TYR A 268 14.14 -9.25 -8.09
N ALA A 269 13.61 -8.02 -8.11
CA ALA A 269 12.91 -7.48 -9.27
C ALA A 269 13.83 -7.35 -10.50
N THR A 270 15.09 -6.95 -10.28
CA THR A 270 16.11 -6.91 -11.34
C THR A 270 16.51 -8.33 -11.79
N LEU A 271 16.51 -9.33 -10.90
CA LEU A 271 16.83 -10.72 -11.23
C LEU A 271 15.75 -11.36 -12.11
N ALA A 272 14.47 -11.06 -11.88
CA ALA A 272 13.36 -11.46 -12.74
C ALA A 272 13.54 -10.93 -14.18
N GLU A 273 14.05 -9.71 -14.33
CA GLU A 273 14.38 -9.13 -15.65
C GLU A 273 15.59 -9.82 -16.32
N THR A 274 16.57 -10.32 -15.54
CA THR A 274 17.78 -10.97 -16.08
C THR A 274 17.61 -12.45 -16.48
N ARG A 275 16.45 -13.06 -16.21
CA ARG A 275 16.13 -14.47 -16.52
C ARG A 275 17.12 -15.49 -15.92
N LYS A 276 17.80 -15.15 -14.83
CA LYS A 276 18.63 -16.08 -14.05
C LYS A 276 17.82 -16.67 -12.88
N SER A 277 18.19 -17.85 -12.41
CA SER A 277 17.62 -18.44 -11.20
C SER A 277 17.75 -17.47 -10.02
N VAL A 278 16.72 -17.36 -9.17
CA VAL A 278 16.82 -16.61 -7.92
C VAL A 278 17.90 -17.27 -7.05
N PRO A 279 18.95 -16.55 -6.63
CA PRO A 279 19.95 -17.10 -5.73
C PRO A 279 19.32 -17.33 -4.35
N SER A 280 19.64 -18.47 -3.74
CA SER A 280 19.30 -18.72 -2.33
C SER A 280 19.90 -17.64 -1.42
N ILE A 281 19.28 -17.40 -0.26
CA ILE A 281 19.80 -16.44 0.72
C ILE A 281 21.25 -16.77 1.12
N ARG A 282 21.63 -18.06 1.12
CA ARG A 282 23.01 -18.52 1.33
C ARG A 282 23.97 -18.06 0.25
N GLN A 283 23.53 -18.00 -1.01
CA GLN A 283 24.36 -17.52 -2.11
C GLN A 283 24.53 -16.01 -2.04
N VAL A 284 23.46 -15.27 -1.70
CA VAL A 284 23.53 -13.82 -1.49
C VAL A 284 24.46 -13.49 -0.31
N LEU A 285 24.35 -14.21 0.81
CA LEU A 285 25.17 -14.01 2.00
C LEU A 285 26.63 -14.51 1.85
N ALA A 286 26.93 -15.36 0.87
CA ALA A 286 28.29 -15.85 0.61
C ALA A 286 29.12 -14.91 -0.29
N GLU A 287 28.47 -13.95 -0.96
CA GLU A 287 29.13 -12.93 -1.79
C GLU A 287 29.40 -11.62 -1.03
N LEU A 288 29.08 -11.57 0.27
CA LEU A 288 29.42 -10.52 1.24
C LEU A 288 30.68 -10.86 2.05
#